data_AF-I3ZCG9-F1
#
_entry.id   AF-I3ZCG9-F1
#
_cell.length_a   1.000
_cell.length_b   1.000
_cell.length_c   1.000
_cell.angle_alpha   90.00
_cell.angle_beta   90.00
_cell.angle_gamma   90.00
#
_symmetry.space_group_name_H-M   'P 1'
#
loop_
_entity.id
_entity.type
_entity.pdbx_description
1 polymer ?
#
loop_
_entity_poly.entity_id
_entity_poly.type
_entity_poly.pdbx_seq_one_letter_code
_entity_poly.pdbx_strand_id
1 'polypeptide(L)'
;MRTVVQDKYFLRDLHREIDLFDRKLIHLLKHEVFATEALRDAAVRKLSTKRESLAATARTLVESGIEFHDNDLPRSFRPEGWVGTSQADTEASAADVAAATASLTSAPPSSAFGTQVANLQRQALREEESPLATALGSWQDDLAAYKKKRQKTALATAL
;
A
#
# COMPACT_ATOMS: atom_id res chain seq x y z
N MET A 1 -23.14 -3.41 -5.74
CA MET A 1 -22.22 -4.41 -5.18
C MET A 1 -21.20 -4.76 -6.26
N ARG A 2 -19.90 -4.60 -6.03
CA ARG A 2 -18.89 -5.10 -6.97
C ARG A 2 -18.84 -6.62 -6.80
N THR A 3 -19.28 -7.36 -7.80
CA THR A 3 -19.11 -8.81 -7.86
C THR A 3 -17.64 -9.09 -8.04
N VAL A 4 -16.97 -9.53 -6.97
CA VAL A 4 -15.59 -9.98 -7.06
C VAL A 4 -15.59 -11.28 -7.84
N VAL A 5 -15.01 -11.27 -9.04
CA VAL A 5 -14.87 -12.47 -9.86
C VAL A 5 -13.89 -13.39 -9.12
N GLN A 6 -14.38 -14.54 -8.68
CA GLN A 6 -13.62 -15.55 -7.95
C GLN A 6 -12.77 -16.35 -8.94
N ASP A 7 -11.66 -15.76 -9.37
CA ASP A 7 -10.73 -16.33 -10.36
C ASP A 7 -9.38 -16.67 -9.69
N LYS A 8 -8.49 -17.38 -10.39
CA LYS A 8 -7.14 -17.75 -9.92
C LYS A 8 -6.32 -16.55 -9.43
N TYR A 9 -6.51 -15.38 -10.05
CA TYR A 9 -5.83 -14.16 -9.65
C TYR A 9 -6.33 -13.63 -8.32
N PHE A 10 -7.62 -13.81 -8.02
CA PHE A 10 -8.18 -13.42 -6.72
C PHE A 10 -7.62 -14.30 -5.60
N LEU A 11 -7.51 -15.61 -5.83
CA LEU A 11 -6.88 -16.52 -4.88
C LEU A 11 -5.40 -16.17 -4.65
N ARG A 12 -4.67 -15.82 -5.71
CA ARG A 12 -3.29 -15.33 -5.60
C ARG A 12 -3.20 -14.04 -4.78
N ASP A 13 -4.10 -13.09 -5.01
CA ASP A 13 -4.10 -11.82 -4.27
C ASP A 13 -4.46 -12.04 -2.80
N LEU A 14 -5.38 -12.95 -2.49
CA LEU A 14 -5.66 -13.39 -1.11
C LEU A 14 -4.42 -14.01 -0.45
N HIS A 15 -3.70 -14.89 -1.14
CA HIS A 15 -2.48 -15.48 -0.59
C HIS A 15 -1.40 -14.42 -0.31
N ARG A 16 -1.23 -13.45 -1.20
CA ARG A 16 -0.32 -12.31 -1.00
C ARG A 16 -0.73 -11.46 0.19
N GLU A 17 -2.02 -11.23 0.36
CA GLU A 17 -2.55 -10.46 1.48
C GLU A 17 -2.33 -11.20 2.82
N ILE A 18 -2.54 -12.51 2.85
CA ILE A 18 -2.24 -13.35 4.02
C ILE A 18 -0.74 -13.27 4.36
N ASP A 19 0.15 -13.39 3.38
CA ASP A 19 1.60 -13.28 3.60
C ASP A 19 2.01 -11.89 4.14
N LEU A 20 1.34 -10.83 3.67
CA LEU A 20 1.55 -9.48 4.19
C LEU A 20 1.15 -9.38 5.68
N PHE A 21 0.03 -9.98 6.07
CA PHE A 21 -0.38 -10.03 7.48
C PHE A 21 0.56 -10.87 8.33
N ASP A 22 1.10 -11.97 7.81
CA ASP A 22 2.11 -12.78 8.50
C ASP A 22 3.38 -11.96 8.78
N ARG A 23 3.89 -11.24 7.77
CA ARG A 23 5.05 -10.34 7.93
C ARG A 23 4.78 -9.23 8.94
N LYS A 24 3.59 -8.64 8.90
CA LYS A 24 3.16 -7.62 9.87
C LYS A 24 3.12 -8.17 11.28
N LEU A 25 2.56 -9.37 11.49
CA LEU A 25 2.54 -10.03 12.80
C LEU A 25 3.96 -10.28 13.32
N ILE A 26 4.87 -10.77 12.48
CA ILE A 26 6.27 -10.96 12.85
C ILE A 26 6.92 -9.63 13.22
N HIS A 27 6.66 -8.56 12.45
CA HIS A 27 7.20 -7.24 12.72
C HIS A 27 6.68 -6.66 14.05
N LEU A 28 5.37 -6.77 14.29
CA LEU A 28 4.76 -6.38 15.57
C LEU A 28 5.40 -7.08 16.77
N LEU A 29 5.72 -8.36 16.63
CA LEU A 29 6.29 -9.17 17.71
C LEU A 29 7.78 -8.89 17.95
N LYS A 30 8.55 -8.58 16.91
CA LYS A 30 10.01 -8.47 17.00
C LYS A 30 10.54 -7.04 17.11
N HIS A 31 9.85 -6.07 16.50
CA HIS A 31 10.40 -4.74 16.27
C HIS A 31 9.57 -3.61 16.88
N GLU A 32 8.26 -3.78 17.07
CA GLU A 32 7.44 -2.72 17.65
C GLU A 32 7.56 -2.66 19.18
N VAL A 33 7.74 -1.44 19.68
CA VAL A 33 7.72 -1.13 21.11
C VAL A 33 6.38 -0.49 21.43
N PHE A 34 5.58 -1.20 22.23
CA PHE A 34 4.28 -0.73 22.69
C PHE A 34 4.39 -0.06 24.05
N ALA A 35 3.54 0.94 24.28
CA ALA A 35 3.44 1.58 25.59
C ALA A 35 2.90 0.64 26.68
N THR A 36 2.05 -0.32 26.31
CA THR A 36 1.51 -1.35 27.20
C THR A 36 1.33 -2.67 26.48
N GLU A 37 1.46 -3.78 27.20
CA GLU A 37 1.25 -5.13 26.66
C GLU A 37 -0.19 -5.33 26.16
N ALA A 38 -1.17 -4.72 26.82
CA ALA A 38 -2.57 -4.77 26.39
C ALA A 38 -2.78 -4.17 24.99
N LEU A 39 -2.02 -3.13 24.62
CA LEU A 39 -2.09 -2.55 23.27
C LEU A 39 -1.42 -3.45 22.23
N ARG A 40 -0.33 -4.15 22.61
CA ARG A 40 0.30 -5.16 21.77
C ARG A 40 -0.66 -6.30 21.46
N ASP A 41 -1.31 -6.83 22.49
CA ASP A 41 -2.27 -7.93 22.34
C ASP A 41 -3.49 -7.50 21.51
N ALA A 42 -3.99 -6.28 21.71
CA ALA A 42 -5.07 -5.75 20.90
C ALA A 42 -4.67 -5.60 19.41
N ALA A 43 -3.44 -5.17 19.12
CA ALA A 43 -2.92 -5.07 17.77
C ALA A 43 -2.76 -6.46 17.12
N VAL A 44 -2.19 -7.41 17.85
CA VAL A 44 -2.04 -8.81 17.41
C VAL A 44 -3.41 -9.46 17.14
N ARG A 45 -4.39 -9.27 18.04
CA ARG A 45 -5.76 -9.76 17.85
C ARG A 45 -6.43 -9.17 16.60
N LYS A 46 -6.23 -7.88 16.34
CA LYS A 46 -6.79 -7.23 15.14
C LYS A 46 -6.19 -7.76 13.84
N LEU A 47 -4.89 -8.03 13.82
CA LEU A 47 -4.25 -8.57 12.61
C LEU A 47 -4.53 -10.07 12.42
N SER A 48 -4.57 -10.85 13.50
CA SER A 48 -4.91 -12.28 13.45
C SER A 48 -6.33 -12.52 12.97
N THR A 49 -7.32 -11.78 13.48
CA THR A 49 -8.72 -11.88 13.01
C THR A 49 -8.87 -11.57 11.53
N LYS A 50 -8.16 -10.55 11.01
CA LYS A 50 -8.12 -10.26 9.56
C LYS A 50 -7.49 -11.41 8.78
N ARG A 51 -6.33 -11.90 9.22
CA ARG A 51 -5.66 -13.04 8.62
C ARG A 51 -6.56 -14.27 8.56
N GLU A 52 -7.27 -14.58 9.65
CA GLU A 52 -8.18 -15.72 9.74
C GLU A 52 -9.35 -15.59 8.78
N SER A 53 -9.93 -14.39 8.63
CA SER A 53 -11.00 -14.15 7.66
C SER A 53 -10.55 -14.40 6.22
N LEU A 54 -9.35 -13.94 5.85
CA LEU A 54 -8.78 -14.16 4.52
C LEU A 54 -8.38 -15.62 4.30
N ALA A 55 -7.84 -16.28 5.32
CA ALA A 55 -7.50 -17.70 5.29
C ALA A 55 -8.76 -18.58 5.10
N ALA A 56 -9.86 -18.23 5.76
CA ALA A 56 -11.14 -18.92 5.57
C ALA A 56 -11.62 -18.78 4.12
N THR A 57 -11.58 -17.58 3.55
CA THR A 57 -11.97 -17.38 2.14
C THR A 57 -11.05 -18.12 1.18
N ALA A 58 -9.73 -18.12 1.42
CA ALA A 58 -8.77 -18.83 0.58
C ALA A 58 -9.03 -20.35 0.60
N ARG A 59 -9.30 -20.93 1.78
CA ARG A 59 -9.67 -22.36 1.90
C ARG A 59 -10.92 -22.70 1.11
N THR A 60 -11.97 -21.88 1.21
CA THR A 60 -13.22 -22.12 0.45
C THR A 60 -13.00 -22.08 -1.06
N LEU A 61 -12.06 -21.25 -1.53
CA LEU A 61 -11.73 -21.15 -2.95
C LEU A 61 -10.88 -22.31 -3.44
N VAL A 62 -9.95 -22.79 -2.61
CA VAL A 62 -9.21 -24.03 -2.89
C VAL A 62 -10.15 -25.23 -2.93
N GLU A 63 -11.08 -25.33 -1.98
CA GLU A 63 -12.13 -26.37 -1.97
C GLU A 63 -13.04 -26.30 -3.20
N SER A 64 -13.28 -25.10 -3.73
CA SER A 64 -14.04 -24.91 -4.97
C SER A 64 -13.27 -25.33 -6.25
N GLY A 65 -12.01 -25.76 -6.10
CA GLY A 65 -11.19 -26.29 -7.19
C GLY A 65 -10.48 -25.22 -8.01
N ILE A 66 -10.32 -24.00 -7.49
CA ILE A 66 -9.56 -22.95 -8.18
C ILE A 66 -8.07 -23.31 -8.15
N GLU A 67 -7.48 -23.41 -9.34
CA GLU A 67 -6.05 -23.68 -9.51
C GLU A 67 -5.20 -22.56 -8.91
N PHE A 68 -4.14 -22.95 -8.19
CA PHE A 68 -3.12 -22.04 -7.68
C PHE A 68 -1.72 -22.63 -7.91
N HIS A 69 -0.72 -21.75 -7.94
CA HIS A 69 0.67 -22.17 -7.98
C HIS A 69 1.23 -22.29 -6.56
N ASP A 70 2.00 -23.34 -6.30
CA ASP A 70 2.61 -23.56 -4.98
C ASP A 70 3.58 -22.43 -4.57
N ASN A 71 4.16 -21.73 -5.53
CA ASN A 71 5.01 -20.56 -5.27
C ASN A 71 4.24 -19.38 -4.66
N ASP A 72 2.93 -19.29 -4.93
CA ASP A 72 2.06 -18.24 -4.41
C ASP A 72 1.54 -18.57 -3.00
N LEU A 73 1.85 -19.74 -2.44
CA LEU A 73 1.38 -20.11 -1.11
C LEU A 73 2.00 -19.20 -0.03
N PRO A 74 1.21 -18.68 0.92
CA PRO A 74 1.72 -17.86 2.02
C PRO A 74 2.72 -18.66 2.87
N ARG A 75 3.67 -17.97 3.51
CA ARG A 75 4.72 -18.63 4.31
C ARG A 75 4.16 -19.52 5.43
N SER A 76 3.02 -19.14 6.00
CA SER A 76 2.34 -19.91 7.05
C SER A 76 1.57 -21.14 6.57
N PHE A 77 1.42 -21.34 5.26
CA PHE A 77 0.77 -22.51 4.65
C PHE A 77 1.80 -23.48 4.05
N ARG A 78 3.09 -23.12 4.03
CA ARG A 78 4.16 -23.96 3.51
C ARG A 78 4.58 -24.99 4.56
N PRO A 79 4.80 -26.26 4.18
CA PRO A 79 5.30 -27.28 5.11
C PRO A 79 6.74 -26.97 5.56
N GLU A 80 7.08 -27.40 6.78
CA GLU A 80 8.42 -27.32 7.36
C GLU A 80 9.44 -28.00 6.41
N GLY A 81 10.41 -27.25 5.90
CA GLY A 81 11.39 -27.73 4.92
C GLY A 81 11.12 -27.32 3.46
N TRP A 82 10.18 -26.41 3.19
CA TRP A 82 9.94 -25.88 1.85
C TRP A 82 11.16 -25.15 1.28
N VAL A 83 11.91 -25.84 0.40
CA VAL A 83 12.90 -25.24 -0.49
C VAL A 83 12.13 -24.67 -1.68
N GLY A 84 11.63 -23.45 -1.54
CA GLY A 84 10.97 -22.78 -2.64
C GLY A 84 11.91 -22.72 -3.82
N THR A 85 11.42 -23.05 -5.02
CA THR A 85 12.11 -22.77 -6.28
C THR A 85 12.08 -21.26 -6.47
N SER A 86 12.90 -20.57 -5.70
CA SER A 86 13.20 -19.15 -5.87
C SER A 86 13.81 -19.01 -7.25
N GLN A 87 13.02 -18.63 -8.24
CA GLN A 87 13.60 -17.97 -9.39
C GLN A 87 14.37 -16.76 -8.86
N ALA A 88 15.67 -16.85 -9.09
CA ALA A 88 16.69 -15.87 -8.83
C ALA A 88 16.30 -14.49 -9.38
N ASP A 89 15.71 -13.65 -8.55
CA ASP A 89 16.00 -12.22 -8.57
C ASP A 89 17.09 -11.99 -7.51
N THR A 90 18.27 -12.50 -7.84
CA THR A 90 19.53 -12.21 -7.17
C THR A 90 19.75 -10.71 -7.20
N GLU A 91 19.69 -10.09 -6.02
CA GLU A 91 20.65 -9.09 -5.56
C GLU A 91 21.37 -8.30 -6.67
N ALA A 92 20.65 -7.40 -7.34
CA ALA A 92 21.29 -6.25 -7.96
C ALA A 92 21.70 -5.29 -6.83
N SER A 93 22.94 -5.47 -6.39
CA SER A 93 23.70 -4.61 -5.49
C SER A 93 23.29 -3.13 -5.58
N ALA A 94 22.92 -2.55 -4.44
CA ALA A 94 22.63 -1.13 -4.29
C ALA A 94 23.79 -0.19 -4.72
N ALA A 95 24.97 -0.73 -5.03
CA ALA A 95 26.09 0.01 -5.59
C ALA A 95 25.92 0.37 -7.09
N ASP A 96 25.25 -0.46 -7.89
CA ASP A 96 25.14 -0.21 -9.35
C ASP A 96 24.03 0.80 -9.71
N VAL A 97 23.00 0.93 -8.88
CA VAL A 97 21.93 1.92 -9.09
C VAL A 97 22.43 3.35 -8.78
N ALA A 98 23.39 3.48 -7.86
CA ALA A 98 24.04 4.77 -7.55
C ALA A 98 24.98 5.22 -8.69
N ALA A 99 25.67 4.29 -9.34
CA ALA A 99 26.49 4.59 -10.50
C ALA A 99 25.63 4.96 -11.74
N ALA A 100 24.51 4.27 -11.95
CA ALA A 100 23.60 4.58 -13.07
C ALA A 100 22.87 5.92 -12.92
N THR A 101 22.57 6.36 -11.70
CA THR A 101 21.94 7.67 -11.45
C THR A 101 22.91 8.85 -11.54
N ALA A 102 24.21 8.63 -11.35
CA ALA A 102 25.24 9.65 -11.55
C ALA A 102 25.48 10.00 -13.04
N SER A 103 25.24 9.06 -13.97
CA SER A 103 25.45 9.31 -15.40
C SER A 103 24.27 9.97 -16.14
N LEU A 104 23.10 10.10 -15.51
CA LEU A 104 21.90 10.68 -16.15
C LEU A 104 21.69 12.19 -15.88
N THR A 105 22.53 12.82 -15.05
CA THR A 105 22.37 14.23 -14.66
C THR A 105 23.10 15.24 -15.56
N SER A 106 23.82 14.80 -16.59
CA SER A 106 24.61 15.71 -17.45
C SER A 106 24.20 15.78 -18.92
N ALA A 107 23.07 15.21 -19.32
CA ALA A 107 22.61 15.30 -20.71
C ALA A 107 21.44 16.30 -20.85
N PRO A 108 21.54 17.32 -21.72
CA PRO A 108 20.39 18.17 -22.03
C PRO A 108 19.26 17.31 -22.65
N PRO A 109 17.98 17.67 -22.44
CA PRO A 109 16.86 16.90 -22.95
C PRO A 109 16.85 16.96 -24.49
N SER A 110 17.43 15.96 -25.15
CA SER A 110 17.43 15.86 -26.61
C SER A 110 16.11 15.33 -27.16
N SER A 111 15.10 15.10 -26.31
CA SER A 111 13.78 14.64 -26.71
C SER A 111 12.76 15.78 -26.64
N ALA A 112 11.89 15.87 -27.66
CA ALA A 112 10.83 16.89 -27.73
C ALA A 112 9.93 16.90 -26.47
N PHE A 113 9.72 15.73 -25.86
CA PHE A 113 8.99 15.60 -24.60
C PHE A 113 9.74 16.26 -23.43
N GLY A 114 11.06 16.06 -23.33
CA GLY A 114 11.87 16.69 -22.29
C GLY A 114 11.86 18.21 -22.39
N THR A 115 11.86 18.77 -23.60
CA THR A 115 11.73 20.21 -23.82
C THR A 115 10.36 20.74 -23.38
N GLN A 116 9.30 19.96 -23.60
CA GLN A 116 7.93 20.34 -23.22
C GLN A 116 7.73 20.32 -21.70
N VAL A 117 8.28 19.31 -21.02
CA VAL A 117 8.27 19.23 -19.54
C VAL A 117 9.07 20.39 -18.93
N ALA A 118 10.25 20.70 -19.47
CA ALA A 118 11.06 21.82 -18.99
C ALA A 118 10.37 23.17 -19.17
N ASN A 119 9.64 23.37 -20.27
CA ASN A 119 8.87 24.58 -20.50
C ASN A 119 7.66 24.70 -19.54
N LEU A 120 6.97 23.59 -19.26
CA LEU A 120 5.86 23.56 -18.30
C LEU A 120 6.33 23.88 -16.87
N GLN A 121 7.49 23.35 -16.47
CA GLN A 121 8.12 23.66 -15.18
C GLN A 121 8.50 25.14 -15.07
N ARG A 122 9.03 25.74 -16.15
CA ARG A 122 9.34 27.18 -16.18
C ARG A 122 8.09 28.04 -16.15
N GLN A 123 6.98 27.61 -16.76
CA GLN A 123 5.70 28.31 -16.68
C GLN A 123 5.14 28.28 -15.25
N ALA A 124 5.19 27.12 -14.58
CA ALA A 124 4.74 26.97 -13.19
C ALA A 124 5.52 27.87 -12.20
N LEU A 125 6.81 28.09 -12.44
CA LEU A 125 7.65 28.97 -11.60
C LEU A 125 7.46 30.46 -11.90
N ARG A 126 6.94 30.81 -13.09
CA ARG A 126 6.67 32.21 -13.47
C ARG A 126 5.30 32.68 -12.98
N GLU A 127 4.45 31.75 -12.57
CA GLU A 127 3.07 31.92 -12.16
C GLU A 127 2.91 32.06 -10.63
N GLU A 128 3.84 32.74 -9.95
CA GLU A 128 3.66 33.15 -8.54
C GLU A 128 2.49 34.15 -8.33
N GLU A 129 1.73 34.49 -9.38
CA GLU A 129 0.44 35.17 -9.30
C GLU A 129 -0.69 34.36 -9.98
N SER A 130 -0.67 33.03 -9.87
CA SER A 130 -1.69 32.14 -10.45
C SER A 130 -2.82 31.79 -9.45
N PRO A 131 -4.09 31.77 -9.88
CA PRO A 131 -5.31 31.63 -9.05
C PRO A 131 -5.40 30.34 -8.21
N LEU A 132 -4.46 29.42 -8.37
CA LEU A 132 -4.31 28.22 -7.54
C LEU A 132 -3.92 28.54 -6.09
N ALA A 133 -3.18 29.62 -5.84
CA ALA A 133 -2.89 30.06 -4.48
C ALA A 133 -4.17 30.52 -3.75
N THR A 134 -5.08 31.18 -4.47
CA THR A 134 -6.41 31.58 -3.98
C THR A 134 -7.31 30.37 -3.73
N ALA A 135 -7.24 29.34 -4.58
CA ALA A 135 -7.97 28.09 -4.41
C ALA A 135 -7.43 27.18 -3.28
N LEU A 136 -6.14 27.29 -2.94
CA LEU A 136 -5.57 26.57 -1.81
C LEU A 136 -6.01 27.16 -0.46
N GLY A 137 -6.26 28.47 -0.41
CA GLY A 137 -6.83 29.13 0.77
C GLY A 137 -8.28 28.71 1.05
N SER A 138 -9.10 28.54 0.00
CA SER A 138 -10.52 28.22 0.15
C SER A 138 -10.79 26.81 0.70
N TRP A 139 -9.87 25.86 0.49
CA TRP A 139 -10.07 24.49 0.96
C TRP A 139 -9.95 24.34 2.49
N GLN A 140 -9.10 25.15 3.14
CA GLN A 140 -8.99 25.15 4.60
C GLN A 140 -10.26 25.70 5.26
N ASP A 141 -10.86 26.73 4.67
CA ASP A 141 -12.13 27.30 5.12
C ASP A 141 -13.29 26.31 4.92
N ASP A 142 -13.33 25.60 3.79
CA ASP A 142 -14.31 24.53 3.54
C ASP A 142 -14.18 23.37 4.53
N LEU A 143 -12.95 23.00 4.90
CA LEU A 143 -12.68 21.98 5.92
C LEU A 143 -13.16 22.43 7.31
N ALA A 144 -12.97 23.70 7.66
CA ALA A 144 -13.45 24.27 8.91
C ALA A 144 -14.99 24.34 8.95
N ALA A 145 -15.62 24.74 7.85
CA ALA A 145 -17.07 24.76 7.71
C ALA A 145 -17.68 23.35 7.82
N TYR A 146 -17.06 22.35 7.19
CA TYR A 146 -17.48 20.96 7.27
C TYR A 146 -17.40 20.41 8.70
N LYS A 147 -16.29 20.68 9.42
CA LYS A 147 -16.13 20.27 10.83
C LYS A 147 -17.18 20.90 11.75
N LYS A 148 -17.45 22.20 11.59
CA LYS A 148 -18.51 22.91 12.34
C LYS A 148 -19.90 22.33 12.06
N LYS A 149 -20.21 22.05 10.79
CA LYS A 149 -21.50 21.46 10.39
C LYS A 149 -21.71 20.08 11.01
N ARG A 150 -20.67 19.23 11.02
CA ARG A 150 -20.70 17.89 11.64
C ARG A 150 -20.92 17.93 13.15
N GLN A 151 -20.28 18.87 13.86
CA GLN A 151 -20.48 19.05 15.30
C GLN A 151 -21.90 19.55 15.61
N LYS A 152 -22.43 20.48 14.80
CA LYS A 152 -23.78 21.00 14.96
C LYS A 152 -24.85 19.93 14.73
N THR A 153 -24.68 19.06 13.74
CA THR A 153 -25.60 17.93 13.51
C THR A 153 -25.49 16.87 14.60
N ALA A 154 -24.30 16.64 15.18
CA ALA A 154 -24.14 15.71 16.30
C ALA A 154 -24.86 16.19 17.58
N LEU A 155 -24.85 17.50 17.85
CA LEU A 155 -25.57 18.09 18.98
C LEU A 155 -27.09 18.14 18.77
N ALA A 156 -27.54 18.40 17.54
CA ALA A 156 -28.98 18.43 17.21
C ALA A 156 -29.64 17.04 17.20
N THR A 157 -28.86 15.96 17.17
CA THR A 157 -29.36 14.57 17.24
C THR A 157 -29.29 14.02 18.67
N ALA A 158 -28.80 14.80 19.64
CA ALA A 158 -28.62 14.42 21.04
C ALA A 158 -29.61 15.13 22.00
N LEU A 159 -30.58 15.86 21.45
CA LEU A 159 -31.76 16.43 22.13
C LEU A 159 -33.01 15.72 21.62
#